data_AF-A0A352GHN2-F1
#
_entry.id   AF-A0A352GHN2-F1
#
_cell.length_a   1.000
_cell.length_b   1.000
_cell.length_c   1.000
_cell.angle_alpha   90.00
_cell.angle_beta   90.00
_cell.angle_gamma   90.00
#
_symmetry.space_group_name_H-M   'P 1'
#
loop_
_entity.id
_entity.type
_entity.pdbx_description
1 polymer ?
#
loop_
_entity_poly.entity_id
_entity_poly.type
_entity_poly.pdbx_seq_one_letter_code
_entity_poly.pdbx_strand_id
1 'polypeptide(L)'
;EAWNTWTFDDGTGPVRLPIKGNFEANSADAIYYAVLAGVGIARLSTYLVNDALAQGRLVRVLPDYADETSDILAIYSNKRNLSPNVRAFIDYFAEKFGPVPPWEKEQAA
;
A
#
# COMPACT_ATOMS: atom_id res chain seq x y z
N GLU A 1 -19.68 -2.59 2.38
CA GLU A 1 -19.14 -3.56 3.36
C GLU A 1 -17.88 -4.32 2.91
N ALA A 2 -17.47 -4.30 1.62
CA ALA A 2 -16.30 -5.07 1.16
C ALA A 2 -14.91 -4.48 1.56
N TRP A 3 -14.80 -3.16 1.75
CA TRP A 3 -13.51 -2.48 1.98
C TRP A 3 -12.88 -2.72 3.36
N ASN A 4 -13.69 -3.08 4.37
CA ASN A 4 -13.23 -3.28 5.75
C ASN A 4 -12.97 -4.76 6.09
N THR A 5 -13.01 -5.66 5.09
CA THR A 5 -12.68 -7.07 5.28
C THR A 5 -11.22 -7.29 4.95
N TRP A 6 -10.41 -7.62 5.96
CA TRP A 6 -8.99 -7.90 5.78
C TRP A 6 -8.78 -9.40 5.54
N THR A 7 -7.97 -9.71 4.52
CA THR A 7 -7.46 -11.07 4.28
C THR A 7 -6.09 -11.20 4.95
N PHE A 8 -5.90 -12.31 5.64
CA PHE A 8 -4.64 -12.73 6.25
C PHE A 8 -4.33 -14.14 5.76
N ASP A 9 -3.09 -14.44 5.41
CA ASP A 9 -2.66 -15.78 5.04
C ASP A 9 -1.28 -16.06 5.65
N ASP A 10 -1.18 -17.14 6.43
CA ASP A 10 0.05 -17.63 7.06
C ASP A 10 0.57 -18.92 6.39
N GLY A 11 0.06 -19.25 5.21
CA GLY A 11 0.36 -20.47 4.48
C GLY A 11 -0.55 -21.65 4.84
N THR A 12 -1.44 -21.51 5.82
CA THR A 12 -2.50 -22.50 6.11
C THR A 12 -3.79 -22.23 5.33
N GLY A 13 -3.86 -21.07 4.66
CA GLY A 13 -4.97 -20.64 3.81
C GLY A 13 -5.55 -19.29 4.26
N PRO A 14 -6.25 -18.59 3.35
CA PRO A 14 -6.70 -17.23 3.61
C PRO A 14 -7.84 -17.17 4.63
N VAL A 15 -7.64 -16.37 5.68
CA VAL A 15 -8.65 -15.99 6.67
C VAL A 15 -9.14 -14.58 6.37
N ARG A 16 -10.46 -14.42 6.19
CA ARG A 16 -11.09 -13.11 5.95
C ARG A 16 -11.84 -12.64 7.18
N LEU A 17 -11.45 -11.49 7.72
CA LEU A 17 -12.03 -10.92 8.93
C LEU A 17 -12.63 -9.54 8.63
N PRO A 18 -13.94 -9.32 8.89
CA PRO A 18 -14.51 -7.99 8.87
C PRO A 18 -13.98 -7.20 10.08
N ILE A 19 -13.23 -6.13 9.81
CA ILE A 19 -12.67 -5.29 10.85
C ILE A 19 -13.65 -4.17 11.20
N LYS A 20 -13.87 -3.97 12.50
CA LYS A 20 -14.59 -2.83 13.05
C LYS A 20 -13.64 -2.06 13.97
N GLY A 21 -13.48 -0.77 13.71
CA GLY A 21 -12.61 0.11 14.47
C GLY A 21 -13.38 1.17 15.26
N ASN A 22 -12.64 1.91 16.08
CA ASN A 22 -13.07 3.13 16.77
C ASN A 22 -12.99 4.39 15.89
N PHE A 23 -12.45 4.26 14.68
CA PHE A 23 -12.28 5.33 13.70
C PHE A 23 -12.43 4.77 12.28
N GLU A 24 -13.16 5.48 11.42
CA GLU A 24 -13.35 5.13 10.02
C GLU A 24 -13.23 6.40 9.17
N ALA A 25 -12.47 6.30 8.08
CA ALA A 25 -12.29 7.38 7.13
C ALA A 25 -12.11 6.80 5.72
N ASN A 26 -12.50 7.57 4.71
CA ASN A 26 -12.34 7.24 3.30
C ASN A 26 -11.06 7.83 2.68
N SER A 27 -10.13 8.29 3.51
CA SER A 27 -8.84 8.85 3.09
C SER A 27 -7.70 8.13 3.82
N ALA A 28 -6.72 7.65 3.05
CA ALA A 28 -5.54 7.00 3.61
C ALA A 28 -4.74 7.95 4.53
N ASP A 29 -4.66 9.25 4.19
CA ASP A 29 -3.96 10.24 4.99
C ASP A 29 -4.61 10.42 6.37
N ALA A 30 -5.95 10.47 6.41
CA ALA A 30 -6.68 10.59 7.67
C ALA A 30 -6.43 9.37 8.59
N ILE A 31 -6.42 8.17 8.01
CA ILE A 31 -6.09 6.94 8.73
C ILE A 31 -4.63 6.96 9.20
N TYR A 32 -3.69 7.38 8.35
CA TYR A 32 -2.27 7.49 8.69
C TYR A 32 -2.03 8.42 9.89
N TYR A 33 -2.60 9.63 9.89
CA TYR A 33 -2.48 10.54 11.01
C TYR A 33 -3.17 10.03 12.28
N ALA A 34 -4.28 9.29 12.15
CA ALA A 34 -4.93 8.65 13.30
C ALA A 34 -4.01 7.59 13.94
N VAL A 35 -3.36 6.75 13.14
CA VAL A 35 -2.40 5.75 13.65
C VAL A 35 -1.20 6.43 14.31
N LEU A 36 -0.64 7.48 13.70
CA LEU A 36 0.43 8.26 14.31
C LEU A 36 0.05 8.91 15.64
N ALA A 37 -1.23 9.26 15.82
CA ALA A 37 -1.77 9.77 17.07
C ALA A 37 -2.09 8.67 18.11
N GLY A 38 -1.83 7.39 17.79
CA GLY A 38 -2.05 6.27 18.70
C GLY A 38 -3.50 5.76 18.74
N VAL A 39 -4.32 6.07 17.74
CA VAL A 39 -5.74 5.66 17.71
C VAL A 39 -5.91 4.14 17.58
N GLY A 40 -4.95 3.45 16.94
CA GLY A 40 -4.99 2.00 16.75
C GLY A 40 -4.06 1.48 15.65
N ILE A 41 -4.41 0.35 15.07
CA ILE A 41 -3.70 -0.33 13.97
C ILE A 41 -4.44 -0.08 12.65
N ALA A 42 -3.71 0.13 11.55
CA ALA A 42 -4.31 0.20 10.20
C ALA A 42 -3.48 -0.55 9.16
N ARG A 43 -4.15 -0.94 8.07
CA ARG A 43 -3.53 -1.47 6.85
C ARG A 43 -3.38 -0.32 5.85
N LEU A 44 -2.13 0.11 5.59
CA LEU A 44 -1.79 1.23 4.72
C LEU A 44 -0.68 0.84 3.73
N SER A 45 -0.66 1.49 2.58
CA SER A 45 0.39 1.28 1.57
C SER A 45 1.75 1.73 2.07
N THR A 46 2.80 0.98 1.70
CA THR A 46 4.19 1.25 2.12
C THR A 46 4.65 2.65 1.73
N TYR A 47 4.28 3.15 0.54
CA TYR A 47 4.65 4.51 0.09
C TYR A 47 4.24 5.63 1.07
N LEU A 48 3.18 5.41 1.86
CA LEU A 48 2.66 6.39 2.80
C LEU A 48 3.33 6.30 4.17
N VAL A 49 3.65 5.08 4.61
CA VAL A 49 4.08 4.81 5.99
C VAL A 49 5.58 4.59 6.15
N ASN A 50 6.33 4.42 5.05
CA ASN A 50 7.73 4.01 5.08
C ASN A 50 8.62 4.92 5.94
N ASP A 51 8.50 6.25 5.79
CA ASP A 51 9.29 7.21 6.56
C ASP A 51 8.99 7.12 8.06
N ALA A 52 7.74 6.91 8.42
CA ALA A 52 7.34 6.78 9.82
C ALA A 52 7.81 5.45 10.42
N LEU A 53 7.85 4.37 9.63
CA LEU A 53 8.47 3.09 10.02
C LEU A 53 9.98 3.27 10.23
N ALA A 54 10.67 3.92 9.29
CA ALA A 54 12.11 4.16 9.37
C ALA A 54 12.50 5.02 10.58
N GLN A 55 11.64 5.98 10.95
CA GLN A 55 11.82 6.83 12.13
C GLN A 55 11.38 6.16 13.45
N GLY A 56 10.87 4.93 13.42
CA GLY A 56 10.35 4.23 14.59
C GLY A 56 9.06 4.84 15.18
N ARG A 57 8.40 5.74 14.43
CA ARG A 57 7.09 6.31 14.82
C ARG A 57 5.95 5.33 14.61
N LEU A 58 6.14 4.39 13.68
CA LEU A 58 5.26 3.25 13.45
C LEU A 58 6.05 1.95 13.58
N VAL A 59 5.35 0.86 13.85
CA VAL A 59 5.90 -0.49 13.84
C VAL A 59 5.01 -1.40 12.98
N ARG A 60 5.62 -2.26 12.17
CA ARG A 60 4.88 -3.28 11.41
C ARG A 60 4.40 -4.36 12.38
N VAL A 61 3.11 -4.67 12.34
CA VAL A 61 2.49 -5.74 13.12
C VAL A 61 2.08 -6.88 12.19
N LEU A 62 1.99 -8.11 12.74
CA LEU A 62 1.59 -9.31 11.99
C LEU A 62 2.38 -9.52 10.68
N PRO A 63 3.73 -9.46 10.71
CA PRO A 63 4.53 -9.54 9.49
C PRO A 63 4.34 -10.83 8.70
N ASP A 64 4.01 -11.93 9.39
CA ASP A 64 3.84 -13.27 8.83
C ASP A 64 2.50 -13.50 8.12
N TYR A 65 1.57 -12.53 8.22
CA TYR A 65 0.21 -12.63 7.68
C TYR A 65 -0.02 -11.69 6.49
N ALA A 66 1.04 -11.18 5.87
CA ALA A 66 0.94 -10.20 4.82
C ALA A 66 0.33 -10.79 3.53
N ASP A 67 -0.70 -10.13 3.03
CA ASP A 67 -1.39 -10.41 1.77
C ASP A 67 -0.47 -10.19 0.56
N GLU A 68 -0.84 -10.76 -0.61
CA GLU A 68 -0.20 -10.45 -1.90
C GLU A 68 -0.13 -8.91 -2.12
N THR A 69 1.01 -8.44 -2.63
CA THR A 69 1.29 -7.01 -2.83
C THR A 69 0.23 -6.37 -3.72
N SER A 70 -0.31 -5.22 -3.31
CA SER A 70 -1.20 -4.43 -4.18
C SER A 70 -0.40 -3.68 -5.23
N ASP A 71 -0.74 -3.87 -6.50
CA ASP A 71 -0.06 -3.22 -7.62
C ASP A 71 -0.44 -1.74 -7.76
N ILE A 72 0.54 -0.92 -8.16
CA ILE A 72 0.30 0.44 -8.66
C ILE A 72 0.09 0.33 -10.17
N LEU A 73 -1.13 0.64 -10.64
CA LEU A 73 -1.52 0.47 -12.03
C LEU A 73 -1.58 1.81 -12.78
N ALA A 74 -0.98 1.86 -13.96
CA ALA A 74 -1.18 2.94 -14.92
C ALA A 74 -2.36 2.60 -15.85
N ILE A 75 -3.52 3.20 -15.62
CA ILE A 75 -4.74 2.96 -16.41
C ILE A 75 -4.87 4.02 -17.51
N TYR A 76 -4.98 3.58 -18.76
CA TYR A 76 -5.17 4.45 -19.92
C TYR A 76 -6.18 3.83 -20.91
N SER A 77 -6.79 4.69 -21.73
CA SER A 77 -7.73 4.22 -22.76
C SER A 77 -7.03 3.36 -23.80
N ASN A 78 -7.59 2.18 -24.07
CA ASN A 78 -7.08 1.27 -25.08
C ASN A 78 -7.31 1.85 -26.49
N LYS A 79 -6.31 2.58 -27.00
CA LYS A 79 -6.31 3.17 -28.34
C LYS A 79 -5.31 2.42 -29.22
N ARG A 80 -5.69 2.17 -30.48
CA ARG A 80 -4.85 1.47 -31.48
C ARG A 80 -3.46 2.09 -31.63
N ASN A 81 -3.34 3.41 -31.49
CA ASN A 81 -2.08 4.14 -31.42
C ASN A 81 -2.02 4.94 -30.10
N LEU A 82 -1.30 4.42 -29.12
CA LEU A 82 -0.96 5.18 -27.90
C LEU A 82 -0.05 6.35 -28.29
N SER A 83 -0.35 7.56 -27.77
CA SER A 83 0.50 8.72 -28.02
C SER A 83 1.94 8.46 -27.52
N PRO A 84 2.99 8.81 -28.29
CA PRO A 84 4.37 8.67 -27.84
C PRO A 84 4.64 9.30 -26.48
N ASN A 85 4.01 10.45 -26.18
CA ASN A 85 4.16 11.12 -24.89
C ASN A 85 3.57 10.30 -23.73
N VAL A 86 2.44 9.63 -23.95
CA VAL A 86 1.83 8.75 -22.93
C VAL A 86 2.68 7.51 -22.71
N ARG A 87 3.20 6.91 -23.79
CA ARG A 87 4.14 5.78 -23.69
C ARG A 87 5.39 6.18 -22.91
N ALA A 88 6.03 7.28 -23.27
CA ALA A 88 7.22 7.77 -22.57
C ALA A 88 6.96 8.04 -21.08
N PHE A 89 5.78 8.58 -20.74
CA PHE A 89 5.37 8.79 -19.34
C PHE A 89 5.21 7.48 -18.58
N ILE A 90 4.54 6.48 -19.17
CA ILE A 90 4.36 5.15 -18.56
C ILE A 90 5.72 4.47 -18.38
N ASP A 91 6.56 4.47 -19.42
CA ASP A 91 7.88 3.84 -19.39
C ASP A 91 8.75 4.46 -18.29
N TYR A 92 8.71 5.79 -18.13
CA TYR A 92 9.42 6.49 -17.06
C TYR A 92 9.00 6.03 -15.66
N PHE A 93 7.69 5.97 -15.38
CA PHE A 93 7.21 5.55 -14.06
C PHE A 93 7.40 4.06 -13.80
N ALA A 94 7.26 3.22 -14.83
CA ALA A 94 7.55 1.81 -14.74
C ALA A 94 9.02 1.56 -14.34
N GLU A 95 9.96 2.31 -14.91
CA GLU A 95 11.38 2.26 -14.53
C GLU A 95 11.60 2.78 -13.09
N LYS A 96 10.92 3.87 -12.70
CA LYS A 96 11.12 4.47 -11.37
C LYS A 96 10.56 3.63 -10.23
N PHE A 97 9.42 2.96 -10.43
CA PHE A 97 8.74 2.20 -9.38
C PHE A 97 9.08 0.70 -9.40
N GLY A 98 9.61 0.16 -10.50
CA GLY A 98 9.99 -1.24 -10.59
C GLY A 98 11.49 -1.51 -10.42
N PRO A 99 11.90 -2.74 -10.05
CA PRO A 99 11.09 -3.81 -9.46
C PRO A 99 10.83 -3.58 -7.96
N VAL A 100 11.71 -2.84 -7.28
CA VAL A 100 11.54 -2.40 -5.89
C VAL A 100 11.24 -0.91 -5.92
N PRO A 101 10.15 -0.44 -5.30
CA PRO A 101 9.80 0.97 -5.35
C PRO A 101 10.76 1.81 -4.50
N PRO A 102 10.94 3.10 -4.83
CA PRO A 102 11.96 3.94 -4.22
C PRO A 102 11.81 4.10 -2.70
N TRP A 103 10.59 4.12 -2.18
CA TRP A 103 10.35 4.19 -0.74
C TRP A 103 10.81 2.92 -0.01
N GLU A 104 10.86 1.75 -0.64
CA GLU A 104 11.33 0.52 0.01
C GLU A 104 12.85 0.32 -0.12
N LYS A 105 13.53 1.05 -1.00
CA LYS A 105 14.98 0.89 -1.24
C LYS A 105 15.84 1.26 -0.03
N GLU A 106 15.41 2.21 0.79
CA GLU A 106 16.18 2.68 1.95
C GLU A 106 16.14 1.70 3.15
N GLN A 107 15.23 0.73 3.16
CA GLN A 107 15.17 -0.30 4.21
C GLN A 107 16.01 -1.55 3.90
N ALA A 108 16.49 -1.68 2.65
CA ALA A 108 17.25 -2.85 2.18
C ALA A 108 18.79 -2.68 2.24
N ALA A 109 19.28 -1.55 2.77
CA ALA A 109 20.69 -1.23 2.95
C ALA A 109 21.08 -1.22 4.43
#